data_AF-A0A7R9AIV9-F1
#
_entry.id   AF-A0A7R9AIV9-F1
#
_cell.length_a   1.000
_cell.length_b   1.000
_cell.length_c   1.000
_cell.angle_alpha   90.00
_cell.angle_beta   90.00
_cell.angle_gamma   90.00
#
_symmetry.space_group_name_H-M   'P 1'
#
loop_
_entity.id
_entity.type
_entity.pdbx_description
1 polymer ?
#
loop_
_entity_poly.entity_id
_entity_poly.type
_entity_poly.pdbx_seq_one_letter_code
_entity_poly.pdbx_strand_id
1 'polypeptide(L)'
;MYAVRYFFCEMLALVNIIGQLYLMNDFFDGEFMSYGSRVLSHTQLDQEDRGDPMIYVFPRITKCTFHKYGPSGTIQRHDSLCILPLNIFNEKSYVFIWFWFIIISTLLALLILYRLMIIFLPSVRPTIFHFYNRMLPKDTCEAICRKTTLGDWWVLFLLGSNMDPLIYREVMAELAKKIETHASNM
;
A
#
# COMPACT_ATOMS: atom_id res chain seq x y z
N MET A 1 -22.08 6.52 10.95
CA MET A 1 -21.49 5.17 11.11
C MET A 1 -20.64 4.72 9.92
N TYR A 2 -20.96 5.08 8.67
CA TYR A 2 -20.20 4.62 7.48
C TYR A 2 -18.72 5.02 7.46
N ALA A 3 -18.37 6.28 7.78
CA ALA A 3 -16.97 6.72 7.76
C ALA A 3 -16.07 5.96 8.75
N VAL A 4 -16.59 5.57 9.93
CA VAL A 4 -15.84 4.77 10.91
C VAL A 4 -15.56 3.37 10.36
N ARG A 5 -16.54 2.74 9.69
CA ARG A 5 -16.33 1.43 9.04
C ARG A 5 -15.30 1.52 7.93
N TYR A 6 -15.32 2.59 7.15
CA TYR A 6 -14.35 2.81 6.08
C TYR A 6 -12.93 2.99 6.62
N PHE A 7 -12.76 3.83 7.65
CA PHE A 7 -11.47 4.00 8.33
C PHE A 7 -10.97 2.70 8.96
N PHE A 8 -11.87 1.91 9.55
CA PHE A 8 -11.53 0.59 10.08
C PHE A 8 -11.03 -0.36 8.99
N CYS A 9 -11.65 -0.39 7.81
CA CYS A 9 -11.15 -1.17 6.68
C CYS A 9 -9.76 -0.70 6.23
N GLU A 10 -9.47 0.60 6.25
CA GLU A 10 -8.13 1.11 5.91
C GLU A 10 -7.08 0.70 6.94
N MET A 11 -7.41 0.73 8.24
CA MET A 11 -6.54 0.19 9.28
C MET A 11 -6.28 -1.31 9.05
N LEU A 12 -7.31 -2.09 8.73
CA LEU A 12 -7.17 -3.50 8.42
C LEU A 12 -6.30 -3.74 7.19
N ALA A 13 -6.40 -2.89 6.15
CA ALA A 13 -5.55 -2.96 4.98
C ALA A 13 -4.07 -2.68 5.34
N LEU A 14 -3.81 -1.70 6.22
CA LEU A 14 -2.46 -1.42 6.70
C LEU A 14 -1.90 -2.61 7.50
N VAL A 15 -2.70 -3.16 8.42
CA VAL A 15 -2.33 -4.36 9.19
C VAL A 15 -2.08 -5.55 8.26
N ASN A 16 -2.88 -5.71 7.20
CA ASN A 16 -2.70 -6.77 6.23
C ASN A 16 -1.34 -6.64 5.51
N ILE A 17 -1.00 -5.45 5.01
CA ILE A 17 0.28 -5.22 4.34
C ILE A 17 1.47 -5.45 5.28
N ILE A 18 1.39 -4.95 6.52
CA ILE A 18 2.44 -5.18 7.52
C ILE A 18 2.56 -6.67 7.85
N GLY A 19 1.43 -7.37 7.98
CA GLY A 19 1.41 -8.82 8.21
C GLY A 19 2.02 -9.60 7.06
N GLN A 20 1.68 -9.27 5.81
CA GLN A 20 2.29 -9.88 4.62
C GLN A 20 3.80 -9.62 4.59
N LEU A 21 4.25 -8.41 4.93
CA LEU A 21 5.66 -8.06 4.98
C LEU A 21 6.42 -8.84 6.06
N TYR A 22 5.79 -9.05 7.23
CA TYR A 22 6.35 -9.86 8.31
C TYR A 22 6.44 -11.35 7.93
N LEU A 23 5.36 -11.93 7.37
CA LEU A 23 5.35 -13.32 6.90
C LEU A 23 6.41 -13.55 5.82
N MET A 24 6.57 -12.58 4.92
CA MET A 24 7.62 -12.64 3.90
C MET A 24 9.01 -12.59 4.53
N ASN A 25 9.21 -11.73 5.53
CA ASN A 25 10.46 -11.64 6.27
C ASN A 25 10.80 -12.93 7.00
N ASP A 26 9.81 -13.56 7.64
CA ASP A 26 9.97 -14.86 8.31
C ASP A 26 10.30 -15.99 7.32
N PHE A 27 9.62 -16.02 6.16
CA PHE A 27 9.89 -16.98 5.09
C PHE A 27 11.32 -16.88 4.53
N PHE A 28 11.92 -15.69 4.61
CA PHE A 28 13.28 -15.39 4.12
C PHE A 28 14.34 -15.35 5.22
N ASP A 29 14.11 -16.01 6.36
CA ASP A 29 15.04 -16.07 7.50
C ASP A 29 15.46 -14.66 7.99
N GLY A 30 14.58 -13.67 7.87
CA GLY A 30 14.82 -12.30 8.33
C GLY A 30 15.52 -11.36 7.36
N GLU A 31 15.87 -11.83 6.16
CA GLU A 31 16.63 -11.04 5.17
C GLU A 31 15.75 -10.25 4.19
N PHE A 32 14.42 -10.36 4.26
CA PHE A 32 13.53 -9.66 3.32
C PHE A 32 13.53 -8.15 3.52
N MET A 33 13.55 -7.65 4.76
CA MET A 33 13.51 -6.21 5.02
C MET A 33 14.76 -5.47 4.54
N SER A 34 15.94 -6.08 4.67
CA SER A 34 17.22 -5.55 4.22
C SER A 34 17.43 -5.70 2.71
N TYR A 35 16.57 -6.46 2.03
CA TYR A 35 16.77 -6.87 0.64
C TYR A 35 16.83 -5.70 -0.33
N GLY A 36 15.79 -4.85 -0.36
CA GLY A 36 15.74 -3.75 -1.33
C GLY A 36 16.80 -2.67 -1.12
N SER A 37 17.19 -2.39 0.12
CA SER A 37 18.27 -1.44 0.42
C SER A 37 19.64 -1.96 -0.01
N ARG A 38 19.88 -3.27 0.10
CA ARG A 38 21.10 -3.94 -0.38
C ARG A 38 21.18 -4.01 -1.90
N VAL A 39 20.05 -4.33 -2.56
CA VAL A 39 19.96 -4.31 -4.02
C VAL A 39 20.28 -2.92 -4.57
N LEU A 40 19.70 -1.87 -3.97
CA LEU A 40 19.90 -0.48 -4.41
C LEU A 40 21.34 0.00 -4.19
N SER A 41 21.93 -0.29 -3.03
CA SER A 41 23.29 0.14 -2.69
C SER A 41 24.37 -0.54 -3.53
N HIS A 42 24.16 -1.79 -3.95
CA HIS A 42 25.18 -2.55 -4.64
C HIS A 42 24.96 -2.64 -6.15
N THR A 43 23.93 -2.00 -6.72
CA THR A 43 23.44 -2.11 -8.12
C THR A 43 24.53 -2.29 -9.21
N GLN A 44 25.74 -1.76 -9.02
CA GLN A 44 26.86 -1.81 -9.97
C GLN A 44 27.85 -2.98 -9.82
N LEU A 45 27.79 -3.76 -8.73
CA LEU A 45 28.66 -4.93 -8.52
C LEU A 45 27.99 -6.19 -9.09
N ASP A 46 28.77 -7.03 -9.77
CA ASP A 46 28.29 -8.33 -10.27
C ASP A 46 27.81 -9.20 -9.11
N GLN A 47 26.67 -9.85 -9.33
CA GLN A 47 25.89 -10.53 -8.29
C GLN A 47 26.56 -11.83 -7.78
N GLU A 48 27.66 -12.26 -8.41
CA GLU A 48 28.51 -13.37 -7.96
C GLU A 48 29.54 -12.94 -6.90
N ASP A 49 29.97 -11.67 -6.92
CA ASP A 49 30.87 -11.09 -5.92
C ASP A 49 30.13 -10.44 -4.75
N ARG A 50 28.82 -10.17 -4.91
CA ARG A 50 27.96 -9.80 -3.79
C ARG A 50 27.68 -11.04 -2.96
N GLY A 51 28.32 -11.16 -1.79
CA GLY A 51 27.97 -12.13 -0.75
C GLY A 51 26.59 -11.86 -0.15
N ASP A 52 25.55 -11.81 -0.99
CA ASP A 52 24.18 -11.60 -0.55
C ASP A 52 23.61 -12.91 0.02
N PRO A 53 23.01 -12.91 1.23
CA PRO A 53 22.43 -14.08 1.87
C PRO A 53 21.24 -14.64 1.08
N MET A 54 20.71 -13.87 0.12
CA MET A 54 19.73 -14.38 -0.83
C MET A 54 20.30 -15.47 -1.75
N ILE A 55 21.63 -15.52 -1.97
CA ILE A 55 22.27 -16.65 -2.67
C ILE A 55 22.13 -17.94 -1.86
N TYR A 56 22.10 -17.83 -0.53
CA TYR A 56 21.88 -18.97 0.37
C TYR A 56 20.41 -19.40 0.37
N VAL A 57 19.47 -18.45 0.39
CA VAL A 57 18.03 -18.75 0.37
C VAL A 57 17.56 -19.26 -1.00
N PHE A 58 18.11 -18.69 -2.08
CA PHE A 58 17.79 -19.05 -3.46
C PHE A 58 19.03 -19.45 -4.29
N PRO A 59 19.59 -20.66 -4.07
CA PRO A 59 20.72 -21.17 -4.85
C PRO A 59 20.34 -21.37 -6.32
N ARG A 60 21.01 -20.65 -7.21
CA ARG A 60 20.82 -20.78 -8.68
C ARG A 60 21.52 -22.00 -9.26
N ILE A 61 22.54 -22.53 -8.56
CA ILE A 61 23.35 -23.68 -8.96
C ILE A 61 23.43 -24.63 -7.77
N THR A 62 23.25 -25.93 -8.01
CA THR A 62 23.33 -26.99 -7.00
C THR A 62 24.17 -28.17 -7.48
N LYS A 63 24.78 -28.91 -6.56
CA LYS A 63 25.51 -30.15 -6.84
C LYS A 63 24.54 -31.32 -6.86
N CYS A 64 24.33 -31.89 -8.04
CA CYS A 64 23.56 -33.12 -8.22
C CYS A 64 24.51 -34.33 -8.21
N THR A 65 24.19 -35.34 -7.41
CA THR A 65 24.91 -36.63 -7.38
C THR A 65 24.13 -37.66 -8.18
N PHE A 66 24.68 -38.09 -9.31
CA PHE A 66 24.09 -39.14 -10.14
C PHE A 66 24.70 -40.48 -9.79
N HIS A 67 23.86 -41.45 -9.43
CA HIS A 67 24.26 -42.83 -9.19
C HIS A 67 24.01 -43.66 -10.46
N LYS A 68 25.08 -44.15 -11.09
CA LYS A 68 25.01 -45.06 -12.25
C LYS A 68 25.67 -46.39 -11.92
N TYR A 69 25.16 -47.48 -12.50
CA TYR A 69 25.77 -48.80 -12.38
C TYR A 69 26.82 -48.98 -13.48
N GLY A 70 28.06 -49.23 -13.06
CA GLY A 70 29.16 -49.52 -13.98
C GLY A 70 29.06 -50.93 -14.57
N PRO A 71 29.88 -51.26 -15.59
CA PRO A 71 29.90 -52.57 -16.23
C PRO A 71 30.23 -53.73 -15.26
N SER A 72 30.86 -53.45 -14.12
CA SER A 72 31.15 -54.43 -13.06
C SER A 72 30.01 -54.57 -12.02
N GLY A 73 28.85 -53.93 -12.21
CA GLY A 73 27.72 -53.95 -11.26
C GLY A 73 27.90 -53.06 -10.02
N THR A 74 29.01 -52.34 -9.91
CA THR A 74 29.27 -51.40 -8.80
C THR A 74 28.65 -50.02 -9.06
N ILE A 75 28.20 -49.35 -8.00
CA ILE A 75 27.65 -47.98 -8.06
C ILE A 75 28.79 -46.99 -8.26
N GLN A 76 28.81 -46.30 -9.40
CA GLN A 76 29.66 -45.15 -9.68
C GLN A 76 28.88 -43.85 -9.41
N ARG A 77 29.50 -42.94 -8.65
CA ARG A 77 28.94 -41.63 -8.33
C ARG A 77 29.52 -40.60 -9.30
N HIS A 78 28.65 -39.89 -10.00
CA HIS A 78 29.02 -38.76 -10.86
C HIS A 78 28.44 -37.48 -10.29
N ASP A 79 29.32 -36.55 -9.95
CA ASP A 79 28.93 -35.22 -9.50
C ASP A 79 28.75 -34.31 -10.71
N SER A 80 27.65 -33.57 -10.77
CA SER A 80 27.38 -32.60 -11.82
C SER A 80 26.74 -31.35 -11.24
N LEU A 81 27.00 -30.20 -11.86
CA LEU A 81 26.36 -28.94 -11.48
C LEU A 81 25.03 -28.80 -12.24
N CYS A 82 23.96 -28.53 -11.49
CA CYS A 82 22.62 -28.31 -12.01
C CYS A 82 22.22 -26.85 -11.82
N ILE A 83 21.58 -26.26 -12.83
CA ILE A 83 21.01 -24.91 -12.73
C ILE A 83 19.54 -25.03 -12.34
N LEU A 84 19.10 -24.17 -11.42
CA LEU A 84 17.73 -24.11 -10.92
C LEU A 84 17.02 -22.86 -11.47
N PRO A 85 16.41 -22.92 -12.68
CA PRO A 85 15.85 -21.75 -13.34
C PRO A 85 14.69 -21.12 -12.56
N LEU A 86 13.92 -21.92 -11.80
CA LEU A 86 12.84 -21.43 -10.95
C LEU A 86 13.35 -20.43 -9.90
N ASN A 87 14.57 -20.64 -9.39
CA ASN A 87 15.14 -19.78 -8.36
C ASN A 87 15.59 -18.44 -8.90
N ILE A 88 16.08 -18.43 -10.14
CA ILE A 88 16.42 -17.20 -10.85
C ILE A 88 15.16 -16.34 -11.06
N PHE A 89 14.04 -16.98 -11.43
CA PHE A 89 12.76 -16.29 -11.58
C PHE A 89 12.29 -15.70 -10.25
N ASN A 90 12.27 -16.51 -9.19
CA ASN A 90 11.89 -16.08 -7.85
C ASN A 90 12.74 -14.89 -7.38
N GLU A 91 14.08 -15.00 -7.49
CA GLU A 91 15.02 -13.93 -7.11
C GLU A 91 14.59 -12.58 -7.70
N LYS A 92 14.28 -12.52 -9.00
CA LYS A 92 13.88 -11.28 -9.68
C LYS A 92 12.46 -10.83 -9.32
N SER A 93 11.52 -11.76 -9.20
CA SER A 93 10.14 -11.43 -8.80
C SER A 93 10.07 -10.86 -7.39
N TYR A 94 10.84 -11.40 -6.44
CA TYR A 94 10.85 -10.92 -5.07
C TYR A 94 11.49 -9.52 -4.93
N VAL A 95 12.43 -9.13 -5.80
CA VAL A 95 12.92 -7.74 -5.84
C VAL A 95 11.77 -6.80 -6.19
N PHE A 96 11.04 -7.13 -7.25
CA PHE A 96 9.91 -6.32 -7.71
C PHE A 96 8.83 -6.22 -6.63
N ILE A 97 8.47 -7.35 -6.01
CA ILE A 97 7.47 -7.41 -4.93
C ILE A 97 7.89 -6.57 -3.72
N TRP A 98 9.18 -6.56 -3.35
CA TRP A 98 9.67 -5.74 -2.24
C TRP A 98 9.42 -4.25 -2.49
N PHE A 99 9.83 -3.73 -3.65
CA PHE A 99 9.61 -2.32 -4.00
C PHE A 99 8.11 -1.99 -4.07
N TRP A 100 7.32 -2.92 -4.64
CA TRP A 100 5.88 -2.79 -4.73
C TRP A 100 5.22 -2.65 -3.34
N PHE A 101 5.56 -3.53 -2.39
CA PHE A 101 5.02 -3.46 -1.03
C PHE A 101 5.42 -2.18 -0.30
N ILE A 102 6.68 -1.72 -0.43
CA ILE A 102 7.12 -0.47 0.18
C ILE A 102 6.36 0.74 -0.38
N ILE A 103 6.16 0.80 -1.70
CA ILE A 103 5.40 1.87 -2.34
C ILE A 103 3.95 1.87 -1.85
N ILE A 104 3.26 0.72 -1.89
CA ILE A 104 1.86 0.63 -1.45
C ILE A 104 1.75 0.96 0.04
N SER A 105 2.63 0.41 0.88
CA SER A 105 2.63 0.68 2.32
C SER A 105 2.81 2.17 2.62
N THR A 106 3.72 2.85 1.90
CA THR A 106 3.99 4.28 2.06
C THR A 106 2.78 5.12 1.62
N LEU A 107 2.20 4.83 0.45
CA LEU A 107 1.03 5.54 -0.05
C LEU A 107 -0.18 5.38 0.88
N LEU A 108 -0.43 4.15 1.35
CA LEU A 108 -1.52 3.86 2.27
C LEU A 108 -1.31 4.55 3.63
N ALA A 109 -0.09 4.52 4.18
CA ALA A 109 0.25 5.20 5.41
C ALA A 109 0.07 6.72 5.30
N LEU A 110 0.51 7.34 4.20
CA LEU A 110 0.31 8.77 3.95
C LEU A 110 -1.18 9.12 3.84
N LEU A 111 -1.98 8.31 3.15
CA LEU A 111 -3.42 8.50 3.03
C LEU A 111 -4.13 8.39 4.39
N ILE A 112 -3.74 7.42 5.21
CA ILE A 112 -4.22 7.27 6.58
C ILE A 112 -3.84 8.48 7.45
N LEU A 113 -2.59 8.93 7.38
CA LEU A 113 -2.11 10.10 8.13
C LEU A 113 -2.87 11.36 7.73
N TYR A 114 -3.07 11.59 6.42
CA TYR A 114 -3.86 12.70 5.91
C TYR A 114 -5.28 12.70 6.50
N ARG A 115 -5.93 11.53 6.56
CA ARG A 115 -7.27 11.39 7.12
C ARG A 115 -7.31 11.58 8.63
N LEU A 116 -6.31 11.05 9.35
CA LEU A 116 -6.16 11.29 10.78
C LEU A 116 -6.04 12.79 11.07
N MET A 117 -5.24 13.53 10.28
CA MET A 117 -5.15 14.99 10.43
C MET A 117 -6.51 15.68 10.25
N ILE A 118 -7.33 15.27 9.28
CA ILE A 118 -8.69 15.84 9.08
C ILE A 118 -9.62 15.57 10.27
N ILE A 119 -9.48 14.39 10.90
CA ILE A 119 -10.28 14.02 12.08
C ILE A 119 -9.86 14.86 13.28
N PHE A 120 -8.55 14.94 13.56
CA PHE A 120 -8.00 15.65 14.71
C PHE A 120 -8.10 17.17 14.60
N LEU A 121 -8.03 17.73 13.39
CA LEU A 121 -8.11 19.17 13.16
C LEU A 121 -9.45 19.56 12.48
N PRO A 122 -10.52 19.78 13.26
CA PRO A 122 -11.82 20.20 12.72
C PRO A 122 -11.76 21.54 11.99
N SER A 123 -10.83 22.42 12.37
CA SER A 123 -10.62 23.73 11.74
C SER A 123 -10.10 23.65 10.30
N VAL A 124 -9.54 22.52 9.88
CA VAL A 124 -8.94 22.35 8.54
C VAL A 124 -10.00 21.86 7.53
N ARG A 125 -11.11 21.29 8.03
CA ARG A 125 -12.22 20.76 7.21
C ARG A 125 -12.82 21.78 6.24
N PRO A 126 -13.25 22.99 6.66
CA PRO A 126 -13.84 23.96 5.73
C PRO A 126 -12.80 24.48 4.72
N THR A 127 -11.54 24.62 5.13
CA THR A 127 -10.44 25.06 4.25
C THR A 127 -10.14 24.04 3.16
N ILE A 128 -10.09 22.75 3.49
CA ILE A 128 -9.93 21.67 2.50
C ILE A 128 -11.12 21.63 1.55
N PHE A 129 -12.34 21.79 2.06
CA PHE A 129 -13.55 21.79 1.25
C PHE A 129 -13.54 22.89 0.19
N HIS A 130 -13.15 24.10 0.60
CA HIS A 130 -13.01 25.24 -0.30
C HIS A 130 -11.83 25.07 -1.27
N PHE A 131 -10.72 24.48 -0.82
CA PHE A 131 -9.56 24.25 -1.67
C PHE A 131 -9.87 23.28 -2.82
N TYR A 132 -10.53 22.15 -2.51
CA TYR A 132 -10.95 21.18 -3.52
C TYR A 132 -12.06 21.73 -4.42
N ASN A 133 -12.97 22.52 -3.86
CA ASN A 133 -14.13 23.07 -4.56
C ASN A 133 -14.10 24.59 -4.52
N ARG A 134 -13.18 25.19 -5.27
CA ARG A 134 -12.94 26.63 -5.29
C ARG A 134 -14.16 27.47 -5.71
N MET A 135 -15.14 26.83 -6.36
CA MET A 135 -16.42 27.43 -6.76
C MET A 135 -17.42 27.57 -5.60
N LEU A 136 -17.17 26.98 -4.43
CA LEU A 136 -18.02 27.09 -3.25
C LEU A 136 -17.60 28.27 -2.35
N PRO A 137 -18.54 29.16 -1.98
CA PRO A 137 -18.30 30.18 -0.98
C PRO A 137 -17.87 29.57 0.35
N LYS A 138 -16.87 30.18 1.02
CA LYS A 138 -16.37 29.71 2.32
C LYS A 138 -17.47 29.66 3.39
N ASP A 139 -18.39 30.63 3.36
CA ASP A 139 -19.48 30.74 4.32
C ASP A 139 -20.46 29.56 4.22
N THR A 140 -20.75 29.10 3.00
CA THR A 140 -21.61 27.91 2.76
C THR A 140 -20.91 26.64 3.23
N CYS A 141 -19.60 26.52 2.98
CA CYS A 141 -18.80 25.39 3.46
C CYS A 141 -18.77 25.34 5.00
N GLU A 142 -18.61 26.48 5.66
CA GLU A 142 -18.58 26.58 7.12
C GLU A 142 -19.94 26.24 7.74
N ALA A 143 -21.04 26.77 7.16
CA ALA A 143 -22.40 26.47 7.61
C ALA A 143 -22.72 24.97 7.52
N ILE A 144 -22.34 24.32 6.42
CA ILE A 144 -22.54 22.88 6.22
C ILE A 144 -21.66 22.09 7.18
N CYS A 145 -20.36 22.40 7.29
CA CYS A 145 -19.45 21.71 8.21
C CYS A 145 -19.90 21.81 9.68
N ARG A 146 -20.53 22.93 10.08
CA ARG A 146 -21.05 23.11 11.45
C ARG A 146 -22.28 22.26 11.75
N LYS A 147 -23.11 22.00 10.72
CA LYS A 147 -24.40 21.29 10.88
C LYS A 147 -24.35 19.80 10.51
N THR A 148 -23.29 19.34 9.86
CA THR A 148 -23.14 17.94 9.41
C THR A 148 -22.20 17.16 10.32
N THR A 149 -22.43 15.85 10.43
CA THR A 149 -21.52 14.98 11.16
C THR A 149 -20.26 14.72 10.33
N LEU A 150 -19.19 14.28 10.99
CA LEU A 150 -17.93 13.84 10.35
C LEU A 150 -18.15 12.86 9.18
N GLY A 151 -19.13 11.96 9.31
CA GLY A 151 -19.44 10.99 8.28
C GLY A 151 -20.10 11.61 7.06
N ASP A 152 -21.02 12.54 7.28
CA ASP A 152 -21.74 13.22 6.19
C ASP A 152 -20.80 14.16 5.44
N TRP A 153 -19.95 14.89 6.16
CA TRP A 153 -18.89 15.71 5.57
C TRP A 153 -17.98 14.90 4.64
N TRP A 154 -17.60 13.68 5.06
CA TRP A 154 -16.77 12.79 4.24
C TRP A 154 -17.46 12.35 2.95
N VAL A 155 -18.76 12.04 3.03
CA VAL A 155 -19.54 11.67 1.84
C VAL A 155 -19.66 12.85 0.88
N LEU A 156 -19.90 14.05 1.40
CA LEU A 156 -19.96 15.26 0.58
C LEU A 156 -18.58 15.56 -0.07
N PHE A 157 -17.49 15.39 0.67
CA PHE A 157 -16.13 15.49 0.12
C PHE A 157 -15.88 14.50 -1.03
N LEU A 158 -16.29 13.23 -0.84
CA LEU A 158 -16.18 12.20 -1.86
C LEU A 158 -17.03 12.52 -3.09
N LEU A 159 -18.24 13.06 -2.87
CA LEU A 159 -19.15 13.46 -3.93
C LEU A 159 -18.55 14.60 -4.78
N GLY A 160 -17.94 15.60 -4.14
CA GLY A 160 -17.26 16.70 -4.85
C GLY A 160 -16.05 16.25 -5.68
N SER A 161 -15.42 15.13 -5.30
CA SER A 161 -14.32 14.56 -6.09
C SER A 161 -14.79 13.76 -7.32
N ASN A 162 -16.07 13.38 -7.37
CA ASN A 162 -16.66 12.54 -8.43
C ASN A 162 -17.70 13.27 -9.30
N MET A 163 -18.05 14.52 -8.99
CA MET A 163 -19.04 15.32 -9.73
C MET A 163 -18.41 16.56 -10.34
N ASP A 164 -19.01 17.05 -11.43
CA ASP A 164 -18.62 18.33 -12.03
C ASP A 164 -18.72 19.49 -11.01
N PRO A 165 -17.72 20.38 -10.93
CA PRO A 165 -17.69 21.46 -9.94
C PRO A 165 -18.90 22.39 -9.97
N LEU A 166 -19.52 22.57 -11.15
CA LEU A 166 -20.72 23.40 -11.32
C LEU A 166 -21.95 22.75 -10.70
N ILE A 167 -22.18 21.46 -10.99
CA ILE A 167 -23.30 20.66 -10.46
C ILE A 167 -23.12 20.51 -8.94
N TYR A 168 -21.90 20.21 -8.50
CA TYR A 168 -21.60 20.10 -7.08
C TYR A 168 -21.93 21.39 -6.32
N ARG A 169 -21.64 22.56 -6.89
CA ARG A 169 -22.00 23.85 -6.28
C ARG A 169 -23.52 24.01 -6.10
N GLU A 170 -24.31 23.66 -7.12
CA GLU A 170 -25.77 23.74 -7.07
C GLU A 170 -26.34 22.80 -6.01
N VAL A 171 -25.87 21.54 -5.99
CA VAL A 171 -26.27 20.54 -5.00
C VAL A 171 -25.96 21.02 -3.57
N MET A 172 -24.77 21.56 -3.34
CA MET A 172 -24.38 22.05 -2.01
C MET A 172 -25.20 23.28 -1.58
N ALA A 173 -25.54 24.18 -2.51
CA ALA A 173 -26.38 25.34 -2.23
C ALA A 173 -27.82 24.93 -1.88
N GLU A 174 -28.40 23.97 -2.61
CA GLU A 174 -29.73 23.44 -2.32
C GLU A 174 -29.75 22.68 -0.99
N LEU A 175 -28.69 21.91 -0.71
CA LEU A 175 -28.51 21.19 0.54
C LEU A 175 -28.43 22.16 1.73
N ALA A 176 -27.64 23.24 1.63
CA ALA A 176 -27.56 24.26 2.68
C ALA A 176 -28.94 24.86 2.99
N LYS A 177 -29.71 25.23 1.96
CA LYS A 177 -31.05 25.79 2.10
C LYS A 177 -32.02 24.82 2.78
N LYS A 178 -31.99 23.53 2.41
CA LYS A 178 -32.83 22.49 3.04
C LYS A 178 -32.45 22.27 4.51
N ILE A 179 -31.16 22.26 4.84
CA ILE A 179 -30.68 22.11 6.21
C ILE A 179 -31.12 23.30 7.09
N GLU A 180 -31.10 24.52 6.57
CA GLU A 180 -31.61 25.69 7.30
C GLU A 180 -33.12 25.62 7.53
N THR A 181 -33.89 25.26 6.50
CA THR A 181 -35.35 25.12 6.58
C THR A 181 -35.77 24.05 7.59
N HIS A 182 -35.05 22.93 7.64
CA HIS A 182 -35.36 21.85 8.59
C HIS A 182 -35.00 22.22 10.04
N ALA A 183 -34.00 23.10 10.22
CA ALA A 183 -33.61 23.61 11.54
C ALA A 183 -34.55 24.71 12.05
N SER A 184 -35.28 25.42 11.18
CA SER A 184 -36.28 26.42 11.59
C SER A 184 -37.64 25.81 11.95
N ASN A 185 -37.92 24.59 11.49
CA ASN A 185 -39.19 23.89 11.72
C ASN A 185 -39.17 22.98 12.96
N MET A 186 -38.09 23.03 13.75
CA MET A 186 -37.87 22.24 14.96
C MET A 186 -37.68 23.18 16.14
#